data_AF-A0A6G0VNJ5-F1
#
_entry.id   AF-A0A6G0VNJ5-F1
#
_cell.length_a   1.000
_cell.length_b   1.000
_cell.length_c   1.000
_cell.angle_alpha   90.00
_cell.angle_beta   90.00
_cell.angle_gamma   90.00
#
_symmetry.space_group_name_H-M   'P 1'
#
loop_
_entity.id
_entity.type
_entity.pdbx_description
1 polymer ?
#
loop_
_entity_poly.entity_id
_entity_poly.type
_entity_poly.pdbx_seq_one_letter_code
_entity_poly.pdbx_strand_id
1 'polypeptide(L)'
;MKTSHFENQKISLQKSNAKTKTLSRLEWAAKYSILLNLYRSLVRSKLDYGSICYRNSNYNISKILDLIHNTGIRCASGAFKSSAISSLLAITGEPPLQHRRIRLSLKYIARILSTPYNSTIHYLNKNQSPSVYVLNTNLRKPLSTRLRKEMSDNNIFPETILQYETYLNPPRRSHNFEIDTSLSAYVKKKPEIVYRNVFNELIHMDNYNNSQIYTDASKT
;
A
#
# COMPACT_ATOMS: atom_id res chain seq x y z
N MET A 1 9.48 16.90 16.36
CA MET A 1 10.18 16.14 15.30
C MET A 1 11.61 16.67 15.28
N LYS A 2 12.60 15.86 15.67
CA LYS A 2 14.01 16.29 15.69
C LYS A 2 14.40 16.73 14.27
N THR A 3 14.96 17.94 14.13
CA THR A 3 15.31 18.58 12.86
C THR A 3 16.17 17.69 11.95
N SER A 4 17.02 16.85 12.55
CA SER A 4 17.89 15.89 11.85
C SER A 4 17.12 14.85 11.01
N HIS A 5 16.00 14.32 11.50
CA HIS A 5 15.24 13.31 10.76
C HIS A 5 14.62 13.90 9.49
N PHE A 6 14.12 15.14 9.57
CA PHE A 6 13.55 15.82 8.42
C PHE A 6 14.62 16.15 7.36
N GLU A 7 15.78 16.65 7.78
CA GLU A 7 16.89 16.91 6.84
C GLU A 7 17.33 15.62 6.13
N ASN A 8 17.45 14.50 6.85
CA ASN A 8 17.76 13.21 6.24
C ASN A 8 16.69 12.76 5.22
N GLN A 9 15.41 12.95 5.54
CA GLN A 9 14.32 12.64 4.63
C GLN A 9 14.35 13.52 3.37
N LYS A 10 14.58 14.83 3.54
CA LYS A 10 14.73 15.79 2.45
C LYS A 10 15.90 15.42 1.52
N ILE A 11 17.07 15.10 2.07
CA ILE A 11 18.24 14.65 1.30
C ILE A 11 17.91 13.37 0.52
N SER A 12 17.25 12.39 1.16
CA SER A 12 16.82 11.14 0.52
C SER A 12 15.85 11.37 -0.64
N LEU A 13 14.89 12.28 -0.47
CA LEU A 13 13.94 12.67 -1.51
C LEU A 13 14.62 13.41 -2.67
N GLN A 14 15.52 14.35 -2.38
CA GLN A 14 16.30 15.06 -3.39
C GLN A 14 17.17 14.11 -4.21
N LYS A 15 17.83 13.14 -3.57
CA LYS A 15 18.58 12.07 -4.27
C LYS A 15 17.66 11.25 -5.18
N SER A 16 16.44 10.98 -4.74
CA SER A 16 15.45 10.21 -5.54
C SER A 16 14.98 11.00 -6.76
N ASN A 17 14.70 12.30 -6.60
CA ASN A 17 14.42 13.20 -7.72
C ASN A 17 15.63 13.33 -8.66
N ALA A 18 16.85 13.38 -8.15
CA ALA A 18 18.05 13.42 -8.99
C ALA A 18 18.13 12.19 -9.91
N LYS A 19 17.83 10.99 -9.40
CA LYS A 19 17.75 9.77 -10.22
C LYS A 19 16.68 9.85 -11.31
N THR A 20 15.49 10.36 -11.00
CA THR A 20 14.45 10.56 -12.02
C THR A 20 14.90 11.55 -13.09
N LYS A 21 15.63 12.60 -12.68
CA LYS A 21 16.12 13.68 -13.56
C LYS A 21 17.28 13.23 -14.46
N THR A 22 18.16 12.35 -14.00
CA THR A 22 19.22 11.80 -14.84
C THR A 22 18.63 10.93 -15.94
N LEU A 23 17.66 10.10 -15.60
CA LEU A 23 16.98 9.22 -16.56
C LEU A 23 16.14 10.01 -17.57
N SER A 24 15.52 11.12 -17.15
CA SER A 24 14.71 11.96 -18.05
C SER A 24 15.54 12.77 -19.06
N ARG A 25 16.87 12.78 -18.96
CA ARG A 25 17.80 13.51 -19.85
C ARG A 25 18.48 12.61 -20.88
N LEU A 26 18.27 11.31 -20.80
CA LEU A 26 18.89 10.37 -21.73
C LEU A 26 18.23 10.49 -23.11
N GLU A 27 19.05 10.51 -24.16
CA GLU A 27 18.61 10.70 -25.55
C GLU A 27 17.71 9.57 -26.05
N TRP A 28 17.85 8.36 -25.49
CA TRP A 28 16.87 7.29 -25.66
C TRP A 28 15.66 7.62 -24.78
N ALA A 29 14.72 8.38 -25.35
CA ALA A 29 13.58 8.95 -24.64
C ALA A 29 12.87 7.92 -23.74
N ALA A 30 13.10 8.00 -22.44
CA ALA A 30 12.32 7.23 -21.47
C ALA A 30 10.87 7.68 -21.58
N LYS A 31 9.98 6.76 -21.96
CA LYS A 31 8.55 7.06 -22.10
C LYS A 31 8.04 7.75 -20.84
N TYR A 32 7.25 8.81 -21.03
CA TYR A 32 6.65 9.59 -19.95
C TYR A 32 6.03 8.72 -18.83
N SER A 33 5.31 7.66 -19.21
CA SER A 33 4.69 6.71 -18.27
C SER A 33 5.69 6.02 -17.35
N ILE A 34 6.87 5.66 -17.87
CA ILE A 34 7.94 5.01 -17.12
C ILE A 34 8.54 6.01 -16.11
N LEU A 35 8.84 7.23 -16.56
CA LEU A 35 9.39 8.27 -15.68
C LEU A 35 8.41 8.65 -14.57
N LEU A 36 7.12 8.75 -14.88
CA LEU A 36 6.08 9.02 -13.88
C LEU A 36 5.93 7.86 -12.89
N ASN A 37 6.01 6.62 -13.34
CA ASN A 37 6.01 5.45 -12.46
C ASN A 37 7.26 5.41 -11.55
N LEU A 38 8.42 5.82 -12.07
CA LEU A 38 9.67 5.90 -11.30
C LEU A 38 9.60 7.01 -10.25
N TYR A 39 9.01 8.15 -10.60
CA TYR A 39 8.66 9.20 -9.64
C TYR A 39 7.73 8.67 -8.52
N ARG A 40 6.66 7.97 -8.90
CA ARG A 40 5.70 7.38 -7.95
C ARG A 40 6.38 6.38 -7.01
N SER A 41 7.28 5.55 -7.53
CA SER A 41 7.93 4.48 -6.76
C SER A 41 9.04 4.99 -5.84
N LEU A 42 9.81 6.01 -6.23
CA LEU A 42 10.96 6.47 -5.44
C LEU A 42 10.67 7.70 -4.58
N VAL A 43 9.86 8.63 -5.08
CA VAL A 43 9.64 9.93 -4.47
C VAL A 43 8.28 9.95 -3.77
N ARG A 44 7.21 9.64 -4.50
CA ARG A 44 5.84 9.67 -3.94
C ARG A 44 5.66 8.67 -2.82
N SER A 45 6.20 7.46 -2.96
CA SER A 45 6.18 6.44 -1.89
C SER A 45 6.77 6.93 -0.56
N LYS A 46 7.91 7.63 -0.61
CA LYS A 46 8.59 8.19 0.58
C LYS A 46 7.80 9.35 1.20
N LEU A 47 7.20 10.19 0.37
CA LEU A 47 6.27 11.23 0.83
C LEU A 47 5.07 10.58 1.52
N ASP A 48 4.45 9.59 0.89
CA ASP A 48 3.26 8.93 1.43
C ASP A 48 3.52 8.26 2.78
N TYR A 49 4.65 7.56 2.92
CA TYR A 49 5.02 6.85 4.13
C TYR A 49 5.06 7.76 5.36
N GLY A 50 5.70 8.93 5.25
CA GLY A 50 5.82 9.85 6.38
C GLY A 50 4.65 10.82 6.55
N SER A 51 3.67 10.80 5.63
CA SER A 51 2.60 11.81 5.55
C SER A 51 1.83 12.03 6.85
N ILE A 52 1.61 10.95 7.62
CA ILE A 52 0.91 10.97 8.92
C ILE A 52 1.74 11.72 9.99
N CYS A 53 3.06 11.55 9.97
CA CYS A 53 3.99 12.08 10.97
C CYS A 53 4.18 13.59 10.85
N TYR A 54 4.44 14.08 9.64
CA TYR A 54 4.71 15.50 9.40
C TYR A 54 3.46 16.26 8.91
N ARG A 55 2.25 15.68 9.02
CA ARG A 55 0.98 16.40 8.76
C ARG A 55 0.87 17.74 9.53
N ASN A 56 1.46 17.78 10.73
CA ASN A 56 1.56 18.95 11.61
C ASN A 56 2.87 19.73 11.45
N SER A 57 3.59 19.49 10.35
CA SER A 57 4.84 20.20 10.12
C SER A 57 4.59 21.68 9.94
N ASN A 58 5.58 22.48 10.34
CA ASN A 58 5.56 23.90 10.09
C ASN A 58 5.32 24.15 8.60
N TYR A 59 4.66 25.25 8.28
CA TYR A 59 4.38 25.69 6.91
C TYR A 59 5.61 25.59 5.99
N ASN A 60 6.79 25.94 6.51
CA ASN A 60 8.07 25.83 5.80
C ASN A 60 8.41 24.41 5.36
N ILE A 61 8.15 23.41 6.20
CA ILE A 61 8.39 21.99 5.87
C ILE A 61 7.43 21.54 4.76
N SER A 62 6.14 21.88 4.88
CA SER A 62 5.14 21.56 3.85
C SER A 62 5.55 22.15 2.50
N LYS A 63 5.99 23.41 2.48
CA LYS A 63 6.52 24.08 1.27
C LYS A 63 7.71 23.34 0.64
N ILE A 64 8.67 22.88 1.46
CA ILE A 64 9.82 22.13 0.96
C ILE A 64 9.37 20.80 0.32
N LEU A 65 8.44 20.10 0.94
CA LEU A 65 7.91 18.84 0.41
C LEU A 65 7.10 19.07 -0.88
N ASP A 66 6.31 20.14 -0.93
CA ASP A 66 5.55 20.52 -2.12
C ASP A 66 6.50 20.90 -3.28
N LEU A 67 7.63 21.59 -2.99
CA LEU A 67 8.67 21.85 -3.99
C LEU A 67 9.30 20.56 -4.53
N ILE A 68 9.61 19.59 -3.67
CA ILE A 68 10.14 18.28 -4.07
C ILE A 68 9.12 17.53 -4.94
N HIS A 69 7.84 17.55 -4.57
CA HIS A 69 6.76 16.95 -5.33
C HIS A 69 6.63 17.57 -6.73
N ASN A 70 6.58 18.90 -6.81
CA ASN A 70 6.44 19.65 -8.05
C ASN A 70 7.65 19.48 -8.98
N THR A 71 8.86 19.47 -8.42
CA THR A 71 10.09 19.26 -9.20
C THR A 71 10.16 17.84 -9.76
N GLY A 72 9.75 16.83 -9.00
CA GLY A 72 9.67 15.44 -9.47
C GLY A 72 8.68 15.28 -10.62
N ILE A 73 7.49 15.88 -10.52
CA ILE A 73 6.48 15.85 -11.59
C ILE A 73 7.00 16.52 -12.86
N ARG A 74 7.66 17.68 -12.76
CA ARG A 74 8.26 18.35 -13.92
C ARG A 74 9.33 17.49 -14.59
N CYS A 75 10.19 16.85 -13.80
CA CYS A 75 11.20 15.94 -14.34
C CYS A 75 10.55 14.75 -15.05
N ALA A 76 9.51 14.16 -14.45
CA ALA A 76 8.83 13.02 -15.03
C ALA A 76 8.03 13.35 -16.30
N SER A 77 7.42 14.54 -16.35
CA SER A 77 6.65 15.02 -17.50
C SER A 77 7.49 15.63 -18.61
N GLY A 78 8.79 15.90 -18.37
CA GLY A 78 9.62 16.65 -19.31
C GLY A 78 9.20 18.12 -19.48
N ALA A 79 8.30 18.62 -18.63
CA ALA A 79 7.75 19.96 -18.76
C ALA A 79 8.75 21.05 -18.36
N PHE A 80 8.57 22.25 -18.92
CA PHE A 80 9.35 23.41 -18.55
C PHE A 80 9.21 23.74 -17.06
N LYS A 81 10.25 24.38 -16.51
CA LYS A 81 10.24 24.86 -15.12
C LYS A 81 9.14 25.90 -14.87
N SER A 82 8.78 26.66 -15.91
CA SER A 82 7.75 27.71 -15.90
C SER A 82 6.32 27.20 -16.07
N SER A 83 6.11 25.93 -16.48
CA SER A 83 4.75 25.40 -16.71
C SER A 83 3.89 25.50 -15.44
N ALA A 84 2.60 25.80 -15.55
CA ALA A 84 1.72 25.86 -14.38
C ALA A 84 1.59 24.48 -13.70
N ILE A 85 1.75 24.43 -12.37
CA ILE A 85 1.70 23.15 -11.64
C ILE A 85 0.31 22.51 -11.67
N SER A 86 -0.75 23.31 -11.66
CA SER A 86 -2.14 22.85 -11.77
C SER A 86 -2.37 22.04 -13.06
N SER A 87 -1.86 22.55 -14.19
CA SER A 87 -1.93 21.87 -15.48
C SER A 87 -1.13 20.55 -15.47
N LEU A 88 0.07 20.55 -14.90
CA LEU A 88 0.88 19.33 -14.79
C LEU A 88 0.23 18.26 -13.92
N LEU A 89 -0.38 18.65 -12.80
CA LEU A 89 -1.10 17.73 -11.93
C LEU A 89 -2.30 17.11 -12.66
N ALA A 90 -3.05 17.91 -13.42
CA ALA A 90 -4.16 17.42 -14.24
C ALA A 90 -3.68 16.43 -15.33
N ILE A 91 -2.63 16.76 -16.09
CA ILE A 91 -2.08 15.91 -17.15
C ILE A 91 -1.53 14.60 -16.56
N THR A 92 -0.89 14.66 -15.39
CA THR A 92 -0.25 13.49 -14.76
C THR A 92 -1.18 12.62 -13.92
N GLY A 93 -2.40 13.09 -13.67
CA GLY A 93 -3.33 12.44 -12.75
C GLY A 93 -2.81 12.42 -11.30
N GLU A 94 -1.89 13.31 -10.95
CA GLU A 94 -1.34 13.43 -9.60
C GLU A 94 -2.15 14.46 -8.79
N PRO A 95 -2.65 14.11 -7.58
CA PRO A 95 -3.30 15.09 -6.73
C PRO A 95 -2.27 16.00 -6.05
N PRO A 96 -2.63 17.26 -5.73
CA PRO A 96 -1.82 18.09 -4.84
C PRO A 96 -1.48 17.36 -3.54
N LEU A 97 -0.27 17.57 -3.04
CA LEU A 97 0.25 16.81 -1.89
C LEU A 97 -0.62 17.01 -0.63
N GLN A 98 -1.27 18.17 -0.47
CA GLN A 98 -2.23 18.40 0.63
C GLN A 98 -3.41 17.43 0.60
N HIS A 99 -4.11 17.31 -0.54
CA HIS A 99 -5.23 16.38 -0.71
C HIS A 99 -4.78 14.94 -0.56
N ARG A 100 -3.58 14.63 -1.08
CA ARG A 100 -2.98 13.31 -0.91
C ARG A 100 -2.77 12.95 0.56
N ARG A 101 -2.23 13.88 1.35
CA ARG A 101 -2.04 13.72 2.80
C ARG A 101 -3.39 13.56 3.52
N ILE A 102 -4.44 14.31 3.14
CA ILE A 102 -5.81 14.16 3.67
C ILE A 102 -6.31 12.73 3.43
N ARG A 103 -6.22 12.28 2.17
CA ARG A 103 -6.65 10.94 1.78
C ARG A 103 -5.91 9.84 2.54
N LEU A 104 -4.61 9.99 2.75
CA LEU A 104 -3.80 9.01 3.49
C LEU A 104 -4.16 9.00 4.99
N SER A 105 -4.39 10.17 5.60
CA SER A 105 -4.86 10.23 6.99
C SER A 105 -6.21 9.57 7.19
N LEU A 106 -7.17 9.83 6.28
CA LEU A 106 -8.51 9.24 6.34
C LEU A 106 -8.46 7.72 6.17
N LYS A 107 -7.69 7.22 5.19
CA LYS A 107 -7.47 5.79 5.02
C LYS A 107 -6.84 5.14 6.25
N TYR A 108 -5.88 5.83 6.88
CA TYR A 108 -5.21 5.33 8.07
C TYR A 108 -6.17 5.18 9.24
N ILE A 109 -6.93 6.23 9.58
CA ILE A 109 -7.89 6.15 10.69
C ILE A 109 -9.04 5.18 10.37
N ALA A 110 -9.55 5.16 9.15
CA ALA A 110 -10.59 4.22 8.75
C ALA A 110 -10.14 2.77 8.91
N ARG A 111 -8.88 2.48 8.52
CA ARG A 111 -8.31 1.15 8.73
C ARG A 111 -8.21 0.79 10.20
N ILE A 112 -7.76 1.70 11.06
CA ILE A 112 -7.68 1.44 12.51
C ILE A 112 -9.07 1.14 13.08
N LEU A 113 -10.06 1.95 12.75
CA LEU A 113 -11.43 1.81 13.24
C LEU A 113 -12.12 0.55 12.71
N SER A 114 -11.84 0.15 11.47
CA SER A 114 -12.36 -1.10 10.91
C SER A 114 -11.79 -2.36 11.57
N THR A 115 -10.62 -2.27 12.21
CA THR A 115 -9.93 -3.45 12.77
C THR A 115 -10.10 -3.51 14.30
N PRO A 116 -10.93 -4.43 14.84
CA PRO A 116 -11.28 -4.44 16.26
C PRO A 116 -10.08 -4.69 17.20
N TYR A 117 -9.07 -5.43 16.75
CA TYR A 117 -7.88 -5.78 17.54
C TYR A 117 -6.64 -4.96 17.20
N ASN A 118 -6.81 -3.73 16.72
CA ASN A 118 -5.67 -2.90 16.35
C ASN A 118 -4.93 -2.36 17.57
N SER A 119 -3.65 -2.67 17.68
CA SER A 119 -2.77 -2.15 18.75
C SER A 119 -2.58 -0.64 18.73
N THR A 120 -3.10 0.11 17.75
CA THR A 120 -3.05 1.58 17.72
C THR A 120 -4.34 2.24 18.19
N ILE A 121 -5.43 1.48 18.38
CA ILE A 121 -6.75 2.03 18.71
C ILE A 121 -6.75 2.72 20.07
N HIS A 122 -5.99 2.20 21.05
CA HIS A 122 -5.91 2.81 22.38
C HIS A 122 -5.23 4.18 22.34
N TYR A 123 -4.30 4.43 21.41
CA TYR A 123 -3.70 5.76 21.22
C TYR A 123 -4.67 6.76 20.59
N LEU A 124 -5.64 6.30 19.79
CA LEU A 124 -6.72 7.16 19.27
C LEU A 124 -7.75 7.49 20.37
N ASN A 125 -8.07 6.51 21.21
CA ASN A 125 -9.07 6.64 22.28
C ASN A 125 -8.51 7.24 23.56
N LYS A 126 -7.19 7.44 23.67
CA LYS A 126 -6.60 8.15 24.80
C LYS A 126 -7.19 9.56 24.87
N ASN A 127 -8.06 9.77 25.85
CA ASN A 127 -8.73 11.02 26.16
C ASN A 127 -7.66 12.08 26.49
N GLN A 128 -7.36 12.90 25.50
CA GLN A 128 -6.56 14.10 25.72
C GLN A 128 -7.56 15.23 25.91
N SER A 129 -7.55 15.85 27.10
CA SER A 129 -8.46 16.92 27.50
C SER A 129 -8.60 17.94 26.37
N PRO A 130 -9.74 17.96 25.64
CA PRO A 130 -9.92 18.80 24.47
C PRO A 130 -9.75 20.28 24.82
N SER A 131 -10.14 20.66 26.05
CA SER A 131 -10.08 22.02 26.58
C SER A 131 -8.69 22.67 26.46
N VAL A 132 -7.61 21.93 26.75
CA VAL A 132 -6.24 22.47 26.70
C VAL A 132 -5.83 22.88 25.28
N TYR A 133 -6.27 22.12 24.27
CA TYR A 133 -5.96 22.39 22.86
C TYR A 133 -6.97 23.32 22.17
N VAL A 134 -8.15 23.50 22.75
CA VAL A 134 -9.14 24.48 22.29
C VAL A 134 -8.75 25.87 22.76
N LEU A 135 -8.26 26.01 24.00
CA LEU A 135 -7.86 27.28 24.59
C LEU A 135 -6.52 27.81 24.04
N ASN A 136 -5.63 26.94 23.54
CA ASN A 136 -4.34 27.34 23.01
C ASN A 136 -4.14 26.88 21.56
N THR A 137 -4.37 27.81 20.62
CA THR A 137 -4.23 27.58 19.17
C THR A 137 -2.78 27.34 18.73
N ASN A 138 -1.80 27.75 19.53
CA ASN A 138 -0.37 27.58 19.23
C ASN A 138 0.13 26.18 19.58
N LEU A 139 -0.61 25.41 20.40
CA LEU A 139 -0.22 24.04 20.73
C LEU A 139 -0.49 23.09 19.57
N ARG A 140 0.48 22.22 19.31
CA ARG A 140 0.31 21.14 18.33
C ARG A 140 -0.71 20.14 18.86
N LYS A 141 -1.83 20.07 18.15
CA LYS A 141 -2.88 19.08 18.41
C LYS A 141 -2.34 17.65 18.24
N PRO A 142 -2.70 16.72 19.13
CA PRO A 142 -2.29 15.32 19.03
C PRO A 142 -2.80 14.66 17.75
N LEU A 143 -2.23 13.51 17.40
CA LEU A 143 -2.62 12.79 16.18
C LEU A 143 -4.10 12.39 16.19
N SER A 144 -4.61 11.91 17.31
CA SER A 144 -6.00 11.45 17.46
C SER A 144 -7.02 12.55 17.18
N THR A 145 -6.87 13.73 17.80
CA THR A 145 -7.81 14.85 17.60
C THR A 145 -7.76 15.38 16.18
N ARG A 146 -6.58 15.35 15.54
CA ARG A 146 -6.44 15.76 14.13
C ARG A 146 -7.14 14.80 13.19
N LEU A 147 -6.93 13.51 13.35
CA LEU A 147 -7.56 12.52 12.48
C LEU A 147 -9.09 12.56 12.64
N ARG A 148 -9.59 12.73 13.88
CA ARG A 148 -11.02 12.97 14.12
C ARG A 148 -11.53 14.24 13.45
N LYS A 149 -10.81 15.35 13.58
CA LYS A 149 -11.17 16.60 12.90
C LYS A 149 -11.25 16.39 11.39
N GLU A 150 -10.26 15.75 10.78
CA GLU A 150 -10.24 15.49 9.34
C GLU A 150 -11.40 14.58 8.90
N MET A 151 -11.78 13.60 9.72
CA MET A 151 -12.98 12.79 9.48
C MET A 151 -14.24 13.65 9.49
N SER A 152 -14.42 14.49 10.52
CA SER A 152 -15.55 15.42 10.61
C SER A 152 -15.59 16.42 9.47
N ASP A 153 -14.44 17.03 9.13
CA ASP A 153 -14.29 17.98 8.02
C ASP A 153 -14.63 17.34 6.65
N ASN A 154 -14.59 16.01 6.54
CA ASN A 154 -14.92 15.24 5.32
C ASN A 154 -16.23 14.42 5.47
N ASN A 155 -17.05 14.68 6.49
CA ASN A 155 -18.33 13.99 6.74
C ASN A 155 -18.21 12.46 6.85
N ILE A 156 -17.09 11.96 7.40
CA ILE A 156 -16.89 10.53 7.66
C ILE A 156 -17.14 10.28 9.15
N PHE A 157 -18.15 9.49 9.44
CA PHE A 157 -18.52 9.14 10.81
C PHE A 157 -17.98 7.74 11.18
N PRO A 158 -17.39 7.55 12.37
CA PRO A 158 -16.87 6.23 12.79
C PRO A 158 -17.86 5.09 12.64
N GLU A 159 -19.15 5.36 12.87
CA GLU A 159 -20.25 4.41 12.83
C GLU A 159 -20.52 3.88 11.41
N THR A 160 -20.13 4.65 10.38
CA THR A 160 -20.31 4.26 8.96
C THR A 160 -19.22 3.32 8.46
N ILE A 161 -18.17 3.09 9.24
CA ILE A 161 -17.03 2.27 8.84
C ILE A 161 -17.36 0.81 9.10
N LEU A 162 -17.45 0.03 8.02
CA LEU A 162 -17.59 -1.42 8.10
C LEU A 162 -16.39 -2.04 8.81
N GLN A 163 -16.67 -2.97 9.73
CA GLN A 163 -15.63 -3.73 10.37
C GLN A 163 -14.97 -4.69 9.37
N TYR A 164 -13.66 -4.77 9.45
CA TYR A 164 -12.88 -5.70 8.67
C TYR A 164 -12.99 -7.09 9.29
N GLU A 165 -13.65 -7.99 8.58
CA GLU A 165 -13.69 -9.40 8.95
C GLU A 165 -12.33 -10.05 8.68
N THR A 166 -11.62 -10.41 9.74
CA THR A 166 -10.46 -11.30 9.60
C THR A 166 -10.98 -12.72 9.46
N TYR A 167 -10.75 -13.36 8.32
CA TYR A 167 -10.93 -14.81 8.20
C TYR A 167 -10.08 -15.49 9.29
N LEU A 168 -10.74 -16.10 10.27
CA LEU A 168 -10.10 -16.87 11.35
C LEU A 168 -9.26 -18.03 10.77
N ASN A 169 -9.58 -18.45 9.55
CA ASN A 169 -8.89 -19.49 8.82
C ASN A 169 -8.06 -18.81 7.71
N PRO A 170 -6.72 -18.74 7.83
CA PRO A 170 -5.92 -18.40 6.67
C PRO A 170 -6.26 -19.39 5.54
N PRO A 171 -6.27 -18.96 4.26
CA PRO A 171 -6.58 -19.85 3.14
C PRO A 171 -5.64 -21.06 3.06
N ARG A 172 -4.49 -20.99 3.75
CA ARG A 172 -3.52 -22.07 3.94
C ARG A 172 -3.64 -22.75 5.31
N ARG A 173 -4.84 -23.03 5.81
CA ARG A 173 -4.96 -24.12 6.77
C ARG A 173 -4.81 -25.41 5.98
N SER A 174 -3.71 -26.13 6.22
CA SER A 174 -3.56 -27.51 5.77
C SER A 174 -4.76 -28.29 6.30
N HIS A 175 -5.69 -28.63 5.40
CA HIS A 175 -6.59 -29.71 5.69
C HIS A 175 -5.71 -30.96 5.84
N ASN A 176 -6.03 -31.83 6.78
CA ASN A 176 -5.42 -33.15 6.79
C ASN A 176 -5.99 -33.89 5.59
N PHE A 177 -5.32 -33.77 4.45
CA PHE A 177 -5.63 -34.58 3.29
C PHE A 177 -5.15 -35.99 3.58
N GLU A 178 -6.02 -36.98 3.39
CA GLU A 178 -5.57 -38.36 3.24
C GLU A 178 -4.87 -38.45 1.89
N ILE A 179 -3.54 -38.56 1.92
CA ILE A 179 -2.71 -38.65 0.72
C ILE A 179 -2.37 -40.13 0.52
N ASP A 180 -2.98 -40.77 -0.47
CA ASP A 180 -2.51 -42.08 -0.91
C ASP A 180 -1.24 -41.92 -1.75
N THR A 181 -0.17 -42.62 -1.34
CA THR A 181 1.12 -42.67 -2.03
C THR A 181 1.46 -44.08 -2.53
N SER A 182 0.49 -44.99 -2.56
CA SER A 182 0.63 -46.38 -3.02
C SER A 182 1.35 -46.54 -4.37
N LEU A 183 1.08 -45.64 -5.33
CA LEU A 183 1.74 -45.62 -6.64
C LEU A 183 3.26 -45.38 -6.58
N SER A 184 3.77 -44.75 -5.51
CA SER A 184 5.22 -44.50 -5.35
C SER A 184 6.04 -45.78 -5.17
N ALA A 185 5.42 -46.89 -4.76
CA ALA A 185 6.09 -48.17 -4.60
C ALA A 185 6.48 -48.84 -5.93
N TYR A 186 5.95 -48.38 -7.08
CA TYR A 186 6.19 -48.97 -8.39
C TYR A 186 7.43 -48.37 -9.08
N VAL A 187 8.37 -49.24 -9.49
CA VAL A 187 9.62 -48.85 -10.19
C VAL A 187 9.33 -48.20 -11.54
N LYS A 188 9.78 -46.94 -11.73
CA LYS A 188 9.58 -46.07 -12.93
C LYS A 188 9.95 -46.67 -14.30
N LYS A 189 10.54 -47.87 -14.35
CA LYS A 189 10.92 -48.57 -15.58
C LYS A 189 9.77 -49.40 -16.19
N LYS A 190 8.62 -49.51 -15.51
CA LYS A 190 7.46 -50.23 -16.04
C LYS A 190 6.78 -49.44 -17.17
N PRO A 191 6.13 -50.13 -18.13
CA PRO A 191 5.38 -49.47 -19.18
C PRO A 191 4.18 -48.71 -18.60
N GLU A 192 3.84 -47.59 -19.25
CA GLU A 192 2.79 -46.65 -18.84
C GLU A 192 1.42 -47.32 -18.59
N ILE A 193 1.11 -48.35 -19.38
CA ILE A 193 -0.13 -49.13 -19.26
C ILE A 193 -0.33 -49.71 -17.85
N VAL A 194 0.77 -50.10 -17.18
CA VAL A 194 0.72 -50.68 -15.84
C VAL A 194 0.32 -49.62 -14.82
N TYR A 195 0.83 -48.40 -14.94
CA TYR A 195 0.48 -47.29 -14.06
C TYR A 195 -0.96 -46.84 -14.26
N ARG A 196 -1.44 -46.82 -15.51
CA ARG A 196 -2.82 -46.47 -15.83
C ARG A 196 -3.80 -47.48 -15.23
N ASN A 197 -3.48 -48.76 -15.30
CA ASN A 197 -4.32 -49.82 -14.72
C ASN A 197 -4.38 -49.72 -13.19
N VAL A 198 -3.23 -49.58 -12.52
CA VAL A 198 -3.19 -49.44 -11.05
C VAL A 198 -3.89 -48.16 -10.59
N PHE A 199 -3.73 -47.05 -11.31
CA PHE A 199 -4.43 -45.80 -11.01
C PHE A 199 -5.96 -45.95 -11.13
N ASN A 200 -6.44 -46.63 -12.18
CA ASN A 200 -7.87 -46.90 -12.33
C ASN A 200 -8.39 -47.83 -11.23
N GLU A 201 -7.62 -48.85 -10.83
CA GLU A 201 -7.97 -49.73 -9.71
C GLU A 201 -8.13 -48.92 -8.41
N LEU A 202 -7.22 -48.00 -8.11
CA LEU A 202 -7.31 -47.14 -6.92
C LEU A 202 -8.55 -46.24 -6.96
N ILE A 203 -8.81 -45.61 -8.10
CA ILE A 203 -10.04 -44.80 -8.30
C ILE A 203 -11.31 -45.62 -8.06
N HIS A 204 -11.33 -46.87 -8.52
CA HIS A 204 -12.50 -47.74 -8.40
C HIS A 204 -12.64 -48.38 -7.01
N MET A 205 -11.53 -48.65 -6.32
CA MET A 205 -11.52 -49.15 -4.94
C MET A 205 -12.06 -48.12 -3.96
N ASP A 206 -11.72 -46.84 -4.15
CA ASP A 206 -12.10 -45.78 -3.22
C ASP A 206 -13.59 -45.41 -3.27
N ASN A 207 -14.39 -45.95 -4.20
CA ASN A 207 -15.85 -46.03 -4.14
C ASN A 207 -16.61 -44.77 -3.64
N TYR A 208 -16.08 -43.58 -3.88
CA TYR A 208 -16.77 -42.35 -3.57
C TYR A 208 -17.37 -41.77 -4.84
N ASN A 209 -18.65 -41.40 -4.76
CA ASN A 209 -19.41 -40.64 -5.75
C ASN A 209 -18.86 -39.20 -5.92
N ASN A 210 -17.56 -39.00 -5.71
CA ASN A 210 -16.86 -37.73 -5.66
C ASN A 210 -16.45 -37.28 -7.06
N SER A 211 -16.55 -35.98 -7.29
CA SER A 211 -16.04 -35.36 -8.52
C SER A 211 -14.52 -35.52 -8.61
N GLN A 212 -14.04 -36.12 -9.70
CA GLN A 212 -12.62 -36.21 -10.00
C GLN A 212 -12.11 -34.84 -10.48
N ILE A 213 -11.08 -34.31 -9.81
CA ILE A 213 -10.46 -33.03 -10.16
C ILE A 213 -9.02 -33.30 -10.58
N TYR A 214 -8.73 -33.04 -11.84
CA TYR A 214 -7.40 -33.14 -12.42
C TYR A 214 -6.77 -31.75 -12.52
N THR A 215 -5.46 -31.66 -12.27
CA THR A 215 -4.71 -30.39 -12.42
C THR A 215 -3.96 -30.40 -13.74
N ASP A 216 -3.51 -29.23 -14.22
CA ASP A 216 -2.78 -29.10 -15.50
C ASP A 216 -1.52 -30.00 -15.60
N ALA A 217 -0.99 -30.45 -14.45
CA ALA A 217 0.15 -31.36 -14.38
C ALA A 217 -0.21 -32.85 -14.56
N SER A 218 -1.49 -33.24 -14.52
CA SER A 218 -1.94 -34.61 -14.78
C SER A 218 -2.40 -34.74 -16.23
N LYS A 219 -1.52 -35.21 -17.12
CA LYS A 219 -1.90 -35.58 -18.49
C LYS A 219 -2.52 -36.98 -18.50
N THR A 220 -3.67 -37.09 -19.17
CA THR A 220 -4.41 -38.33 -19.48
C THR A 220 -3.81 -39.13 -20.64
#